data_AF-A0A7V3UVS1-F1
#
_entry.id   AF-A0A7V3UVS1-F1
#
_cell.length_a   1.000
_cell.length_b   1.000
_cell.length_c   1.000
_cell.angle_alpha   90.00
_cell.angle_beta   90.00
_cell.angle_gamma   90.00
#
_symmetry.space_group_name_H-M   'P 1'
#
loop_
_entity.id
_entity.type
_entity.pdbx_description
1 polymer ?
#
loop_
_entity_poly.entity_id
_entity_poly.type
_entity_poly.pdbx_seq_one_letter_code
_entity_poly.pdbx_strand_id
1 'polypeptide(L)'
;MSEKRILDILKKVLIGQPTEQEKNHFFEILIEVSRIRIRFFSRIKYFSLERNEISMDDIALEAVSNLLSNNENDYLEYIRNSFLNWDPPVTNEEEAMNFVSKLIDQSIYQTIAKKYSELDPLFAKILKEIKRADKEKYKIFSRLDTEFISFKSFDEKGDFNIIPQDELILLGVQQFPENNYIKGWIDAIFEAIDEFTEYSPVLPINALALKIKFELTAAQKIDVNVLPDPEVQFLVREGIMICLNKIERKLKRLSEKKQKYNEKTLTMFREALTDIAYDLLEGDQIKNYFEYLKVYDENLTMKEYRENYRAQFEYLIKIFKNELTQYYLQS
;
A
#
# COMPACT_ATOMS: atom_id res chain seq x y z
N MET A 1 -31.22 -4.62 -23.98
CA MET A 1 -31.35 -5.04 -22.57
C MET A 1 -31.47 -3.77 -21.76
N SER A 2 -32.57 -3.58 -21.02
CA SER A 2 -32.75 -2.39 -20.19
C SER A 2 -31.65 -2.32 -19.15
N GLU A 3 -30.90 -1.21 -19.07
CA GLU A 3 -30.05 -0.91 -17.93
C GLU A 3 -30.92 -1.01 -16.67
N LYS A 4 -30.79 -2.12 -15.93
CA LYS A 4 -31.38 -2.20 -14.59
C LYS A 4 -30.56 -1.25 -13.73
N ARG A 5 -31.20 -0.19 -13.28
CA ARG A 5 -30.64 0.80 -12.37
C ARG A 5 -30.19 0.10 -11.09
N ILE A 6 -28.98 0.38 -10.63
CA ILE A 6 -28.37 -0.21 -9.43
C ILE A 6 -29.25 0.04 -8.21
N LEU A 7 -29.93 1.19 -8.14
CA LEU A 7 -30.93 1.47 -7.11
C LEU A 7 -32.05 0.42 -7.06
N ASP A 8 -32.55 -0.03 -8.21
CA ASP A 8 -33.62 -1.03 -8.27
C ASP A 8 -33.13 -2.39 -7.78
N ILE A 9 -31.89 -2.75 -8.13
CA ILE A 9 -31.26 -3.98 -7.68
C ILE A 9 -31.04 -3.93 -6.16
N LEU A 10 -30.50 -2.84 -5.61
CA LEU A 10 -30.31 -2.66 -4.18
C LEU A 10 -31.64 -2.77 -3.42
N LYS A 11 -32.67 -2.03 -3.83
CA LYS A 11 -33.99 -2.10 -3.18
C LYS A 11 -34.57 -3.51 -3.24
N LYS A 12 -34.47 -4.18 -4.39
CA LYS A 12 -35.03 -5.52 -4.58
C LYS A 12 -34.28 -6.59 -3.79
N VAL A 13 -32.95 -6.52 -3.74
CA VAL A 13 -32.09 -7.52 -3.09
C VAL A 13 -31.98 -7.30 -1.59
N LEU A 14 -31.90 -6.05 -1.13
CA LEU A 14 -31.69 -5.74 0.28
C LEU A 14 -32.99 -5.62 1.07
N ILE A 15 -34.09 -5.13 0.46
CA ILE A 15 -35.37 -4.90 1.16
C ILE A 15 -36.46 -5.89 0.71
N GLY A 16 -36.40 -6.32 -0.55
CA GLY A 16 -37.40 -7.20 -1.15
C GLY A 16 -37.19 -8.70 -0.87
N GLN A 17 -37.85 -9.52 -1.68
CA GLN A 17 -37.65 -10.97 -1.74
C GLN A 17 -36.95 -11.32 -3.06
N PRO A 18 -35.61 -11.24 -3.13
CA PRO A 18 -34.89 -11.48 -4.37
C PRO A 18 -34.86 -12.96 -4.74
N THR A 19 -34.88 -13.22 -6.04
CA THR A 19 -34.53 -14.53 -6.58
C THR A 19 -33.02 -14.78 -6.48
N GLU A 20 -32.58 -16.05 -6.50
CA GLU A 20 -31.14 -16.37 -6.50
C GLU A 20 -30.40 -15.75 -7.70
N GLN A 21 -31.05 -15.64 -8.86
CA GLN A 21 -30.48 -14.95 -10.03
C GLN A 21 -30.21 -13.47 -9.76
N GLU A 22 -31.07 -12.81 -8.99
CA GLU A 22 -30.92 -11.39 -8.65
C GLU A 22 -29.84 -11.17 -7.59
N LYS A 23 -29.70 -12.10 -6.64
CA LYS A 23 -28.59 -12.10 -5.68
C LYS A 23 -27.25 -12.31 -6.40
N ASN A 24 -27.18 -13.28 -7.30
CA ASN A 24 -25.97 -13.51 -8.12
C ASN A 24 -25.62 -12.29 -8.96
N HIS A 25 -26.60 -11.67 -9.59
CA HIS A 25 -26.37 -10.45 -10.36
C HIS A 25 -25.89 -9.28 -9.49
N PHE A 26 -26.41 -9.15 -8.27
CA PHE A 26 -25.91 -8.18 -7.30
C PHE A 26 -24.44 -8.43 -6.94
N PHE A 27 -24.05 -9.69 -6.69
CA PHE A 27 -22.65 -10.04 -6.44
C PHE A 27 -21.74 -9.76 -7.62
N GLU A 28 -22.17 -10.05 -8.85
CA GLU A 28 -21.43 -9.70 -10.06
C GLU A 28 -21.16 -8.19 -10.13
N ILE A 29 -22.16 -7.36 -9.81
CA ILE A 29 -22.00 -5.90 -9.75
C ILE A 29 -20.96 -5.52 -8.69
N LEU A 30 -21.03 -6.08 -7.48
CA LEU A 30 -20.06 -5.77 -6.43
C LEU A 30 -18.63 -6.17 -6.83
N ILE A 31 -18.46 -7.33 -7.47
CA ILE A 31 -17.15 -7.80 -7.94
C ILE A 31 -16.61 -6.89 -9.06
N GLU A 32 -17.44 -6.52 -10.03
CA GLU A 32 -17.04 -5.64 -11.13
C GLU A 32 -16.67 -4.23 -10.65
N VAL A 33 -17.47 -3.65 -9.74
CA VAL A 33 -17.12 -2.37 -9.11
C VAL A 33 -15.80 -2.52 -8.35
N SER A 34 -15.62 -3.61 -7.60
CA SER A 34 -14.38 -3.87 -6.86
C SER A 34 -13.16 -3.92 -7.80
N ARG A 35 -13.26 -4.62 -8.93
CA ARG A 35 -12.20 -4.68 -9.95
C ARG A 35 -11.88 -3.31 -10.55
N ILE A 36 -12.89 -2.49 -10.83
CA ILE A 36 -12.70 -1.13 -11.33
C ILE A 36 -11.95 -0.28 -10.31
N ARG A 37 -12.38 -0.31 -9.04
CA ARG A 37 -11.76 0.45 -7.95
C ARG A 37 -10.33 -0.01 -7.67
N ILE A 38 -10.08 -1.31 -7.60
CA ILE A 38 -8.72 -1.88 -7.43
C ILE A 38 -7.80 -1.44 -8.58
N ARG A 39 -8.27 -1.48 -9.84
CA ARG A 39 -7.49 -1.00 -10.99
C ARG A 39 -7.19 0.49 -10.90
N PHE A 40 -8.14 1.31 -10.47
CA PHE A 40 -7.92 2.73 -10.24
C PHE A 40 -6.80 2.95 -9.23
N PHE A 41 -6.89 2.36 -8.02
CA PHE A 41 -5.88 2.50 -6.97
C PHE A 41 -4.51 1.93 -7.36
N SER A 42 -4.49 0.84 -8.12
CA SER A 42 -3.24 0.28 -8.64
C SER A 42 -2.58 1.22 -9.66
N ARG A 43 -3.35 1.85 -10.54
CA ARG A 43 -2.83 2.81 -11.54
C ARG A 43 -2.20 4.05 -10.91
N ILE A 44 -2.83 4.59 -9.86
CA ILE A 44 -2.25 5.70 -9.09
C ILE A 44 -1.14 5.23 -8.13
N LYS A 45 -0.78 3.94 -8.17
CA LYS A 45 0.26 3.31 -7.35
C LYS A 45 0.01 3.48 -5.84
N TYR A 46 -1.25 3.58 -5.41
CA TYR A 46 -1.63 3.65 -4.00
C TYR A 46 -1.29 2.34 -3.27
N PHE A 47 -1.35 1.23 -4.00
CA PHE A 47 -0.77 -0.04 -3.62
C PHE A 47 -0.17 -0.74 -4.84
N SER A 48 0.91 -1.49 -4.63
CA SER A 48 1.49 -2.40 -5.61
C SER A 48 1.00 -3.82 -5.37
N LEU A 49 0.42 -4.41 -6.41
CA LEU A 49 -0.02 -5.81 -6.44
C LEU A 49 1.09 -6.76 -6.91
N GLU A 50 2.00 -6.25 -7.74
CA GLU A 50 3.05 -7.01 -8.42
C GLU A 50 4.18 -7.46 -7.49
N ARG A 51 4.44 -6.72 -6.40
CA ARG A 51 5.49 -7.08 -5.44
C ARG A 51 5.15 -8.30 -4.57
N ASN A 52 3.87 -8.68 -4.48
CA ASN A 52 3.37 -9.61 -3.46
C ASN A 52 2.64 -10.84 -4.04
N GLU A 53 2.68 -11.06 -5.37
CA GLU A 53 1.90 -12.10 -6.06
C GLU A 53 0.38 -12.05 -5.77
N ILE A 54 -0.14 -10.86 -5.40
CA ILE A 54 -1.55 -10.73 -5.04
C ILE A 54 -2.37 -10.49 -6.31
N SER A 55 -3.27 -11.41 -6.62
CA SER A 55 -4.21 -11.23 -7.73
C SER A 55 -5.23 -10.12 -7.43
N MET A 56 -5.51 -9.27 -8.43
CA MET A 56 -6.62 -8.31 -8.37
C MET A 56 -7.96 -9.02 -8.12
N ASP A 57 -8.15 -10.19 -8.72
CA ASP A 57 -9.37 -10.97 -8.56
C ASP A 57 -9.49 -11.53 -7.15
N ASP A 58 -8.38 -11.96 -6.55
CA ASP A 58 -8.39 -12.46 -5.16
C ASP A 58 -8.75 -11.33 -4.19
N ILE A 59 -8.24 -10.11 -4.39
CA ILE A 59 -8.63 -8.95 -3.58
C ILE A 59 -10.10 -8.61 -3.80
N ALA A 60 -10.59 -8.61 -5.05
CA ALA A 60 -11.99 -8.30 -5.33
C ALA A 60 -12.94 -9.31 -4.67
N LEU A 61 -12.63 -10.60 -4.78
CA LEU A 61 -13.41 -11.68 -4.16
C LEU A 61 -13.36 -11.62 -2.63
N GLU A 62 -12.18 -11.42 -2.04
CA GLU A 62 -12.04 -11.31 -0.59
C GLU A 62 -12.75 -10.05 -0.05
N ALA A 63 -12.66 -8.92 -0.76
CA ALA A 63 -13.37 -7.69 -0.39
C ALA A 63 -14.89 -7.87 -0.43
N VAL A 64 -15.44 -8.48 -1.48
CA VAL A 64 -16.89 -8.76 -1.52
C VAL A 64 -17.29 -9.79 -0.46
N SER A 65 -16.46 -10.82 -0.23
CA SER A 65 -16.71 -11.80 0.82
C SER A 65 -16.74 -11.18 2.22
N ASN A 66 -15.91 -10.18 2.50
CA ASN A 66 -15.88 -9.50 3.80
C ASN A 66 -17.14 -8.66 4.08
N LEU A 67 -17.92 -8.34 3.04
CA LEU A 67 -19.21 -7.65 3.18
C LEU A 67 -20.35 -8.60 3.54
N LEU A 68 -20.12 -9.92 3.48
CA LEU A 68 -21.09 -10.93 3.85
C LEU A 68 -21.08 -11.16 5.36
N SER A 69 -22.26 -11.26 5.96
CA SER A 69 -22.36 -11.64 7.37
C SER A 69 -22.10 -13.14 7.54
N ASN A 70 -21.65 -13.54 8.74
CA ASN A 70 -21.50 -14.95 9.11
C ASN A 70 -22.84 -15.65 9.37
N ASN A 71 -23.97 -14.96 9.18
CA ASN A 71 -25.29 -15.50 9.40
C ASN A 71 -25.69 -16.33 8.17
N GLU A 72 -25.60 -17.66 8.27
CA GLU A 72 -25.93 -18.57 7.16
C GLU A 72 -27.35 -18.39 6.63
N ASN A 73 -28.29 -17.92 7.46
CA ASN A 73 -29.67 -17.67 7.07
C ASN A 73 -29.86 -16.30 6.40
N ASP A 74 -28.92 -15.37 6.57
CA ASP A 74 -29.01 -14.01 6.04
C ASP A 74 -27.63 -13.35 5.84
N TYR A 75 -26.86 -13.88 4.90
CA TYR A 75 -25.51 -13.37 4.58
C TYR A 75 -25.49 -11.91 4.09
N LEU A 76 -26.64 -11.33 3.75
CA LEU A 76 -26.78 -9.92 3.32
C LEU A 76 -27.06 -8.95 4.46
N GLU A 77 -27.21 -9.44 5.70
CA GLU A 77 -27.58 -8.63 6.87
C GLU A 77 -26.71 -7.38 7.04
N TYR A 78 -25.38 -7.51 6.89
CA TYR A 78 -24.45 -6.39 7.01
C TYR A 78 -24.69 -5.30 5.95
N ILE A 79 -24.80 -5.70 4.68
CA ILE A 79 -25.03 -4.79 3.55
C ILE A 79 -26.41 -4.14 3.67
N ARG A 80 -27.43 -4.91 4.08
CA ARG A 80 -28.78 -4.41 4.29
C ARG A 80 -28.82 -3.36 5.39
N ASN A 81 -28.21 -3.63 6.55
CA ASN A 81 -28.16 -2.69 7.66
C ASN A 81 -27.39 -1.41 7.27
N SER A 82 -26.31 -1.55 6.50
CA SER A 82 -25.56 -0.40 5.98
C SER A 82 -26.40 0.45 5.02
N PHE A 83 -27.20 -0.18 4.15
CA PHE A 83 -28.09 0.50 3.21
C PHE A 83 -29.24 1.23 3.92
N LEU A 84 -29.85 0.59 4.92
CA LEU A 84 -30.99 1.15 5.66
C LEU A 84 -30.60 2.33 6.56
N ASN A 85 -29.38 2.32 7.09
CA ASN A 85 -28.86 3.37 7.96
C ASN A 85 -27.97 4.38 7.23
N TRP A 86 -27.94 4.35 5.89
CA TRP A 86 -27.16 5.28 5.10
C TRP A 86 -27.75 6.69 5.18
N ASP A 87 -26.91 7.69 5.43
CA ASP A 87 -27.32 9.10 5.57
C ASP A 87 -26.46 9.99 4.67
N PRO A 88 -27.07 10.80 3.76
CA PRO A 88 -28.50 10.87 3.47
C PRO A 88 -29.03 9.56 2.84
N PRO A 89 -30.32 9.21 3.03
CA PRO A 89 -30.90 7.97 2.49
C PRO A 89 -30.71 7.83 0.99
N VAL A 90 -30.50 6.60 0.51
CA VAL A 90 -30.31 6.31 -0.91
C VAL A 90 -31.65 6.37 -1.67
N THR A 91 -31.91 7.50 -2.33
CA THR A 91 -33.16 7.81 -3.04
C THR A 91 -33.02 7.78 -4.55
N ASN A 92 -31.83 8.05 -5.09
CA ASN A 92 -31.56 8.11 -6.53
C ASN A 92 -30.36 7.23 -6.96
N GLU A 93 -30.13 7.17 -8.28
CA GLU A 93 -29.12 6.28 -8.88
C GLU A 93 -27.68 6.72 -8.56
N GLU A 94 -27.44 8.03 -8.46
CA GLU A 94 -26.13 8.57 -8.10
C GLU A 94 -25.77 8.23 -6.66
N GLU A 95 -26.72 8.42 -5.74
CA GLU A 95 -26.59 8.00 -4.33
C GLU A 95 -26.37 6.50 -4.20
N ALA A 96 -27.03 5.68 -5.03
CA ALA A 96 -26.85 4.23 -5.06
C ALA A 96 -25.45 3.83 -5.49
N MET A 97 -24.92 4.47 -6.55
CA MET A 97 -23.55 4.27 -7.00
C MET A 97 -22.53 4.70 -5.95
N ASN A 98 -22.78 5.82 -5.28
CA ASN A 98 -21.92 6.32 -4.21
C ASN A 98 -21.91 5.36 -3.01
N PHE A 99 -23.08 4.88 -2.58
CA PHE A 99 -23.22 3.88 -1.52
C PHE A 99 -22.40 2.61 -1.83
N VAL A 100 -22.62 2.02 -3.01
CA VAL A 100 -21.91 0.80 -3.42
C VAL A 100 -20.40 1.04 -3.49
N SER A 101 -19.98 2.17 -4.08
CA SER A 101 -18.55 2.49 -4.22
C SER A 101 -17.88 2.63 -2.84
N LYS A 102 -18.46 3.42 -1.92
CA LYS A 102 -17.92 3.61 -0.58
C LYS A 102 -17.87 2.33 0.23
N LEU A 103 -18.91 1.50 0.16
CA LEU A 103 -18.97 0.21 0.85
C LEU A 103 -17.85 -0.73 0.35
N ILE A 104 -17.68 -0.81 -0.96
CA ILE A 104 -16.66 -1.65 -1.60
C ILE A 104 -15.25 -1.13 -1.28
N ASP A 105 -15.04 0.18 -1.37
CA ASP A 105 -13.74 0.79 -1.11
C ASP A 105 -13.25 0.47 0.29
N GLN A 106 -14.11 0.65 1.29
CA GLN A 106 -13.78 0.33 2.68
C GLN A 106 -13.33 -1.12 2.82
N SER A 107 -14.06 -2.07 2.20
CA SER A 107 -13.69 -3.48 2.24
C SER A 107 -12.39 -3.80 1.48
N ILE A 108 -12.17 -3.17 0.32
CA ILE A 108 -10.92 -3.27 -0.45
C ILE A 108 -9.74 -2.82 0.41
N TYR A 109 -9.84 -1.69 1.11
CA TYR A 109 -8.73 -1.21 1.94
C TYR A 109 -8.47 -2.08 3.13
N GLN A 110 -9.51 -2.59 3.80
CA GLN A 110 -9.33 -3.56 4.88
C GLN A 110 -8.60 -4.80 4.37
N THR A 111 -8.98 -5.30 3.19
CA THR A 111 -8.35 -6.45 2.53
C THR A 111 -6.89 -6.18 2.20
N ILE A 112 -6.58 -5.04 1.58
CA ILE A 112 -5.22 -4.66 1.22
C ILE A 112 -4.37 -4.43 2.47
N ALA A 113 -4.88 -3.72 3.46
CA ALA A 113 -4.17 -3.45 4.71
C ALA A 113 -3.85 -4.76 5.44
N LYS A 114 -4.79 -5.71 5.49
CA LYS A 114 -4.55 -7.05 6.03
C LYS A 114 -3.40 -7.74 5.29
N LYS A 115 -3.47 -7.84 3.96
CA LYS A 115 -2.40 -8.45 3.14
C LYS A 115 -1.06 -7.73 3.32
N TYR A 116 -1.05 -6.40 3.40
CA TYR A 116 0.17 -5.61 3.58
C TYR A 116 0.74 -5.74 4.99
N SER A 117 -0.09 -5.89 6.01
CA SER A 117 0.40 -6.12 7.36
C SER A 117 1.20 -7.43 7.48
N GLU A 118 0.88 -8.41 6.62
CA GLU A 118 1.57 -9.72 6.55
C GLU A 118 2.80 -9.69 5.64
N LEU A 119 2.73 -8.96 4.52
CA LEU A 119 3.70 -9.06 3.41
C LEU A 119 4.65 -7.86 3.31
N ASP A 120 4.31 -6.72 3.89
CA ASP A 120 5.05 -5.45 3.74
C ASP A 120 5.57 -4.92 5.10
N PRO A 121 6.90 -5.05 5.36
CA PRO A 121 7.51 -4.61 6.61
C PRO A 121 7.39 -3.10 6.87
N LEU A 122 7.39 -2.27 5.82
CA LEU A 122 7.24 -0.82 5.96
C LEU A 122 5.83 -0.50 6.42
N PHE A 123 4.83 -1.11 5.78
CA PHE A 123 3.43 -0.94 6.17
C PHE A 123 3.17 -1.41 7.61
N ALA A 124 3.70 -2.57 8.00
CA ALA A 124 3.61 -3.08 9.37
C ALA A 124 4.24 -2.12 10.40
N LYS A 125 5.37 -1.48 10.06
CA LYS A 125 5.99 -0.44 10.90
C LYS A 125 5.12 0.81 11.00
N ILE A 126 4.55 1.29 9.89
CA ILE A 126 3.65 2.43 9.87
C ILE A 126 2.45 2.19 10.79
N LEU A 127 1.77 1.04 10.66
CA LEU A 127 0.66 0.66 11.54
C LEU A 127 1.05 0.66 13.01
N LYS A 128 2.21 0.08 13.34
CA LYS A 128 2.70 0.01 14.72
C LYS A 128 2.98 1.39 15.30
N GLU A 129 3.53 2.31 14.51
CA GLU A 129 3.81 3.67 14.95
C GLU A 129 2.53 4.52 15.05
N ILE A 130 1.53 4.32 14.17
CA ILE A 130 0.20 4.92 14.35
C ILE A 130 -0.43 4.44 15.67
N LYS A 131 -0.34 3.13 15.98
CA LYS A 131 -0.82 2.59 17.26
C LYS A 131 -0.04 3.11 18.49
N ARG A 132 1.13 3.71 18.27
CA ARG A 132 1.99 4.35 19.28
C ARG A 132 2.00 5.88 19.16
N ALA A 133 1.05 6.45 18.41
CA ALA A 133 0.88 7.89 18.33
C ALA A 133 0.79 8.49 19.73
N ASP A 134 1.25 9.74 19.86
CA ASP A 134 1.30 10.42 21.16
C ASP A 134 -0.09 10.44 21.80
N LYS A 135 -0.24 9.76 22.95
CA LYS A 135 -1.50 9.64 23.68
C LYS A 135 -1.96 10.96 24.32
N GLU A 136 -1.09 11.97 24.34
CA GLU A 136 -1.48 13.32 24.73
C GLU A 136 -2.13 14.10 23.58
N LYS A 137 -1.77 13.80 22.32
CA LYS A 137 -2.34 14.45 21.13
C LYS A 137 -3.47 13.65 20.48
N TYR A 138 -3.36 12.32 20.48
CA TYR A 138 -4.22 11.40 19.75
C TYR A 138 -4.91 10.39 20.66
N LYS A 139 -6.05 9.89 20.19
CA LYS A 139 -6.72 8.73 20.75
C LYS A 139 -7.11 7.74 19.66
N ILE A 140 -7.15 6.46 20.05
CA ILE A 140 -7.60 5.35 19.21
C ILE A 140 -8.87 4.77 19.83
N PHE A 141 -9.89 4.55 19.00
CA PHE A 141 -11.16 3.97 19.40
C PHE A 141 -11.68 3.03 18.31
N SER A 142 -12.66 2.18 18.64
CA SER A 142 -13.26 1.24 17.70
C SER A 142 -14.74 1.57 17.47
N ARG A 143 -15.18 1.58 16.21
CA ARG A 143 -16.59 1.72 15.82
C ARG A 143 -16.86 0.78 14.65
N LEU A 144 -17.89 -0.07 14.75
CA LEU A 144 -18.29 -1.03 13.70
C LEU A 144 -17.10 -1.85 13.16
N ASP A 145 -16.37 -2.50 14.07
CA ASP A 145 -15.18 -3.34 13.77
C ASP A 145 -14.01 -2.63 13.06
N THR A 146 -14.03 -1.29 13.04
CA THR A 146 -12.94 -0.48 12.50
C THR A 146 -12.25 0.29 13.62
N GLU A 147 -10.92 0.18 13.72
CA GLU A 147 -10.10 1.04 14.59
C GLU A 147 -9.83 2.39 13.91
N PHE A 148 -10.15 3.46 14.61
CA PHE A 148 -9.95 4.85 14.19
C PHE A 148 -8.89 5.52 15.05
N ILE A 149 -8.22 6.51 14.47
CA ILE A 149 -7.38 7.47 15.17
C ILE A 149 -7.97 8.88 14.97
N SER A 150 -8.00 9.67 16.04
CA SER A 150 -8.51 11.05 16.06
C SER A 150 -7.67 11.92 17.02
N PHE A 151 -7.83 13.25 16.97
CA PHE A 151 -7.34 14.10 18.06
C PHE A 151 -7.95 13.71 19.41
N LYS A 152 -7.21 13.88 20.50
CA LYS A 152 -7.67 13.53 21.86
C LYS A 152 -8.95 14.26 22.26
N SER A 153 -9.13 15.48 21.78
CA SER A 153 -10.31 16.34 22.00
C SER A 153 -11.55 15.94 21.18
N PHE A 154 -11.41 15.07 20.20
CA PHE A 154 -12.49 14.69 19.28
C PHE A 154 -13.62 13.94 20.01
N ASP A 155 -14.89 14.17 19.67
CA ASP A 155 -16.00 13.39 20.22
C ASP A 155 -16.23 12.11 19.39
N GLU A 156 -15.85 10.96 19.94
CA GLU A 156 -15.97 9.66 19.26
C GLU A 156 -17.41 9.12 19.23
N LYS A 157 -18.30 9.67 20.06
CA LYS A 157 -19.71 9.25 20.15
C LYS A 157 -20.62 10.09 19.26
N GLY A 158 -20.13 11.25 18.80
CA GLY A 158 -20.85 12.11 17.88
C GLY A 158 -20.93 11.54 16.47
N ASP A 159 -21.68 12.24 15.63
CA ASP A 159 -21.67 12.03 14.19
C ASP A 159 -20.45 12.74 13.60
N PHE A 160 -19.75 12.04 12.71
CA PHE A 160 -18.55 12.57 12.07
C PHE A 160 -18.44 12.10 10.63
N ASN A 161 -17.98 13.02 9.78
CA ASN A 161 -17.80 12.78 8.36
C ASN A 161 -16.33 12.48 8.11
N ILE A 162 -16.04 11.25 7.71
CA ILE A 162 -14.69 10.83 7.33
C ILE A 162 -14.45 11.26 5.88
N ILE A 163 -13.27 11.80 5.61
CA ILE A 163 -12.82 12.11 4.25
C ILE A 163 -12.91 10.87 3.35
N PRO A 164 -13.59 10.94 2.18
CA PRO A 164 -13.60 9.86 1.22
C PRO A 164 -12.19 9.49 0.79
N GLN A 165 -11.95 8.20 0.57
CA GLN A 165 -10.57 7.75 0.38
C GLN A 165 -9.93 8.31 -0.90
N ASP A 166 -10.69 8.52 -1.97
CA ASP A 166 -10.19 9.15 -3.21
C ASP A 166 -9.69 10.57 -2.92
N GLU A 167 -10.43 11.31 -2.09
CA GLU A 167 -10.06 12.65 -1.66
C GLU A 167 -8.87 12.63 -0.72
N LEU A 168 -8.81 11.67 0.22
CA LEU A 168 -7.65 11.48 1.09
C LEU A 168 -6.37 11.14 0.30
N ILE A 169 -6.48 10.37 -0.78
CA ILE A 169 -5.35 10.07 -1.65
C ILE A 169 -4.87 11.37 -2.32
N LEU A 170 -5.79 12.17 -2.84
CA LEU A 170 -5.50 13.43 -3.53
C LEU A 170 -5.06 14.56 -2.59
N LEU A 171 -5.41 14.46 -1.30
CA LEU A 171 -5.03 15.41 -0.26
C LEU A 171 -3.52 15.36 -0.04
N GLY A 172 -2.76 16.17 -0.75
CA GLY A 172 -1.33 16.31 -0.50
C GLY A 172 -1.04 16.87 0.89
N VAL A 173 0.13 16.58 1.44
CA VAL A 173 0.66 17.32 2.60
C VAL A 173 1.34 18.59 2.10
N GLN A 174 0.96 19.76 2.62
CA GLN A 174 1.52 21.04 2.17
C GLN A 174 2.99 21.21 2.55
N GLN A 175 3.35 20.74 3.73
CA GLN A 175 4.73 20.69 4.20
C GLN A 175 5.05 19.25 4.54
N PHE A 176 6.06 18.70 3.86
CA PHE A 176 6.68 17.48 4.32
C PHE A 176 7.17 17.73 5.75
N PRO A 177 6.86 16.84 6.71
CA PRO A 177 7.32 17.02 8.07
C PRO A 177 8.85 17.15 8.06
N GLU A 178 9.38 18.11 8.82
CA GLU A 178 10.84 18.42 8.87
C GLU A 178 11.68 17.16 9.10
N ASN A 179 11.10 16.17 9.77
CA ASN A 179 11.64 14.83 9.91
C ASN A 179 10.67 13.80 9.31
N ASN A 180 11.14 12.94 8.40
CA ASN A 180 10.37 11.86 7.75
C ASN A 180 9.89 10.74 8.71
N TYR A 181 9.84 10.99 10.02
CA TYR A 181 9.29 10.07 10.99
C TYR A 181 7.76 9.97 10.83
N ILE A 182 7.24 8.75 10.96
CA ILE A 182 5.81 8.45 10.82
C ILE A 182 4.92 9.36 11.70
N LYS A 183 5.42 9.80 12.86
CA LYS A 183 4.69 10.73 13.74
C LYS A 183 4.42 12.09 13.08
N GLY A 184 5.42 12.68 12.43
CA GLY A 184 5.25 13.96 11.71
C GLY A 184 4.28 13.83 10.53
N TRP A 185 4.23 12.64 9.91
CA TRP A 185 3.24 12.35 8.87
C TRP A 185 1.81 12.27 9.39
N ILE A 186 1.60 11.72 10.59
CA ILE A 186 0.28 11.72 11.23
C ILE A 186 -0.16 13.18 11.45
N ASP A 187 0.73 14.01 11.99
CA ASP A 187 0.45 15.44 12.24
C ASP A 187 0.09 16.18 10.95
N ALA A 188 0.94 16.09 9.92
CA ALA A 188 0.74 16.78 8.66
C ALA A 188 -0.54 16.37 7.94
N ILE A 189 -0.90 15.08 7.97
CA ILE A 189 -2.15 14.59 7.35
C ILE A 189 -3.37 15.10 8.12
N PHE A 190 -3.32 15.07 9.46
CA PHE A 190 -4.43 15.54 10.29
C PHE A 190 -4.65 17.04 10.17
N GLU A 191 -3.57 17.82 10.18
CA GLU A 191 -3.61 19.27 9.94
C GLU A 191 -4.16 19.55 8.53
N ALA A 192 -3.75 18.80 7.51
CA ALA A 192 -4.29 18.97 6.17
C ALA A 192 -5.80 18.69 6.07
N ILE A 193 -6.31 17.69 6.80
CA ILE A 193 -7.74 17.40 6.85
C ILE A 193 -8.49 18.55 7.54
N ASP A 194 -7.99 18.99 8.70
CA ASP A 194 -8.64 20.01 9.53
C ASP A 194 -8.64 21.40 8.87
N GLU A 195 -7.56 21.76 8.16
CA GLU A 195 -7.43 23.09 7.54
C GLU A 195 -8.06 23.20 6.15
N PHE A 196 -7.99 22.14 5.33
CA PHE A 196 -8.32 22.22 3.90
C PHE A 196 -9.59 21.49 3.50
N THR A 197 -10.27 20.81 4.44
CA THR A 197 -11.46 20.03 4.12
C THR A 197 -12.59 20.29 5.11
N GLU A 198 -13.81 19.93 4.72
CA GLU A 198 -14.98 19.96 5.62
C GLU A 198 -15.10 18.70 6.49
N TYR A 199 -14.15 17.77 6.36
CA TYR A 199 -14.19 16.48 7.04
C TYR A 199 -13.63 16.57 8.45
N SER A 200 -14.11 15.65 9.29
CA SER A 200 -13.59 15.49 10.64
C SER A 200 -12.15 14.93 10.60
N PRO A 201 -11.23 15.41 11.45
CA PRO A 201 -9.86 14.89 11.57
C PRO A 201 -9.85 13.55 12.33
N VAL A 202 -10.44 12.54 11.69
CA VAL A 202 -10.58 11.16 12.16
C VAL A 202 -10.42 10.23 10.97
N LEU A 203 -9.56 9.22 11.12
CA LEU A 203 -9.26 8.28 10.04
C LEU A 203 -9.25 6.85 10.55
N PRO A 204 -9.72 5.87 9.75
CA PRO A 204 -9.37 4.48 9.96
C PRO A 204 -7.83 4.33 9.98
N ILE A 205 -7.30 3.58 10.94
CA ILE A 205 -5.84 3.38 11.08
C ILE A 205 -5.22 2.83 9.78
N ASN A 206 -5.93 1.92 9.12
CA ASN A 206 -5.49 1.32 7.85
C ASN A 206 -5.45 2.33 6.70
N ALA A 207 -6.40 3.26 6.65
CA ALA A 207 -6.44 4.33 5.65
C ALA A 207 -5.27 5.30 5.84
N LEU A 208 -5.02 5.71 7.08
CA LEU A 208 -3.87 6.54 7.42
C LEU A 208 -2.54 5.86 7.08
N ALA A 209 -2.40 4.57 7.40
CA ALA A 209 -1.19 3.82 7.10
C ALA A 209 -0.90 3.73 5.60
N LEU A 210 -1.93 3.49 4.79
CA LEU A 210 -1.82 3.48 3.33
C LEU A 210 -1.47 4.87 2.79
N LYS A 211 -2.07 5.93 3.33
CA LYS A 211 -1.75 7.31 2.97
C LYS A 211 -0.29 7.67 3.28
N ILE A 212 0.18 7.38 4.49
CA ILE A 212 1.59 7.64 4.86
C ILE A 212 2.54 6.85 3.95
N LYS A 213 2.23 5.58 3.68
CA LYS A 213 3.03 4.77 2.74
C LYS A 213 3.01 5.37 1.33
N PHE A 214 1.86 5.81 0.86
CA PHE A 214 1.71 6.47 -0.43
C PHE A 214 2.56 7.72 -0.49
N GLU A 215 2.48 8.61 0.49
CA GLU A 215 3.27 9.85 0.51
C GLU A 215 4.78 9.58 0.58
N LEU A 216 5.21 8.64 1.42
CA LEU A 216 6.62 8.22 1.51
C LEU A 216 7.16 7.67 0.18
N THR A 217 6.30 7.10 -0.67
CA THR A 217 6.68 6.52 -1.97
C THR A 217 6.33 7.40 -3.17
N ALA A 218 5.42 8.36 -3.02
CA ALA A 218 5.04 9.36 -4.03
C ALA A 218 5.99 10.55 -4.01
N ALA A 219 6.51 10.93 -2.83
CA ALA A 219 7.64 11.87 -2.70
C ALA A 219 8.88 11.43 -3.49
N GLN A 220 9.01 10.13 -3.78
CA GLN A 220 10.06 9.56 -4.60
C GLN A 220 9.80 9.66 -6.12
N LYS A 221 8.59 10.08 -6.55
CA LYS A 221 8.16 10.17 -7.96
C LYS A 221 8.07 11.59 -8.50
N ILE A 222 8.55 12.60 -7.76
CA ILE A 222 8.68 13.96 -8.31
C ILE A 222 9.85 13.93 -9.31
N ASP A 223 9.49 13.93 -10.60
CA ASP A 223 10.39 13.92 -11.75
C ASP A 223 11.31 15.15 -11.74
N VAL A 224 12.62 14.90 -11.65
CA VAL A 224 13.74 15.59 -12.30
C VAL A 224 13.52 17.08 -12.66
N ASN A 225 13.79 17.98 -11.72
CA ASN A 225 14.41 19.32 -11.93
C ASN A 225 14.46 20.20 -10.67
N VAL A 226 13.89 19.77 -9.55
CA VAL A 226 14.35 20.24 -8.25
C VAL A 226 15.37 19.21 -7.81
N LEU A 227 16.64 19.61 -7.72
CA LEU A 227 17.66 18.82 -7.04
C LEU A 227 17.01 18.36 -5.72
N PRO A 228 16.83 17.05 -5.50
CA PRO A 228 16.45 16.56 -4.19
C PRO A 228 17.38 17.22 -3.19
N ASP A 229 16.84 17.61 -2.04
CA ASP A 229 17.65 18.12 -0.94
C ASP A 229 18.96 17.30 -0.89
N PRO A 230 20.12 17.95 -1.08
CA PRO A 230 21.41 17.27 -1.07
C PRO A 230 21.56 16.35 0.13
N GLU A 231 20.94 16.66 1.27
CA GLU A 231 20.96 15.81 2.47
C GLU A 231 20.11 14.54 2.34
N VAL A 232 18.96 14.58 1.68
CA VAL A 232 18.11 13.38 1.47
C VAL A 232 18.73 12.47 0.41
N GLN A 233 19.24 13.06 -0.68
CA GLN A 233 20.01 12.31 -1.67
C GLN A 233 21.30 11.75 -1.05
N PHE A 234 21.95 12.50 -0.17
CA PHE A 234 23.14 12.08 0.54
C PHE A 234 22.84 10.95 1.52
N LEU A 235 21.79 11.03 2.34
CA LEU A 235 21.40 9.98 3.29
C LEU A 235 21.00 8.67 2.59
N VAL A 236 20.28 8.78 1.46
CA VAL A 236 19.92 7.60 0.65
C VAL A 236 21.17 7.00 -0.01
N ARG A 237 22.03 7.82 -0.62
CA ARG A 237 23.30 7.36 -1.21
C ARG A 237 24.27 6.83 -0.16
N GLU A 238 24.33 7.43 1.03
CA GLU A 238 25.17 7.02 2.14
C GLU A 238 24.69 5.68 2.69
N GLY A 239 23.38 5.48 2.85
CA GLY A 239 22.81 4.19 3.26
C GLY A 239 23.07 3.07 2.26
N ILE A 240 22.87 3.33 0.97
CA ILE A 240 23.26 2.42 -0.10
C ILE A 240 24.75 2.10 0.00
N MET A 241 25.60 3.12 0.12
CA MET A 241 27.06 2.98 0.13
C MET A 241 27.57 2.25 1.37
N ILE A 242 26.96 2.46 2.55
CA ILE A 242 27.30 1.72 3.78
C ILE A 242 26.90 0.25 3.65
N CYS A 243 25.70 -0.03 3.12
CA CYS A 243 25.25 -1.39 2.88
C CYS A 243 26.10 -2.11 1.81
N LEU A 244 26.43 -1.42 0.72
CA LEU A 244 27.34 -1.92 -0.32
C LEU A 244 28.74 -2.19 0.25
N ASN A 245 29.30 -1.28 1.04
CA ASN A 245 30.60 -1.47 1.71
C ASN A 245 30.61 -2.71 2.62
N LYS A 246 29.51 -3.00 3.33
CA LYS A 246 29.40 -4.23 4.13
C LYS A 246 29.37 -5.49 3.26
N ILE A 247 28.71 -5.41 2.09
CA ILE A 247 28.67 -6.51 1.13
C ILE A 247 30.00 -6.70 0.42
N GLU A 248 30.67 -5.63 0.01
CA GLU A 248 32.01 -5.68 -0.56
C GLU A 248 33.00 -6.34 0.40
N ARG A 249 32.95 -6.01 1.70
CA ARG A 249 33.77 -6.69 2.70
C ARG A 249 33.42 -8.18 2.83
N LYS A 250 32.14 -8.57 2.71
CA LYS A 250 31.73 -9.98 2.68
C LYS A 250 32.20 -10.68 1.40
N LEU A 251 32.08 -10.01 0.25
CA LEU A 251 32.50 -10.48 -1.07
C LEU A 251 34.01 -10.70 -1.16
N LYS A 252 34.79 -9.73 -0.68
CA LYS A 252 36.26 -9.80 -0.63
C LYS A 252 36.74 -10.94 0.28
N ARG A 253 36.09 -11.13 1.45
CA ARG A 253 36.36 -12.29 2.32
C ARG A 253 35.99 -13.63 1.67
N LEU A 254 34.97 -13.65 0.82
CA LEU A 254 34.55 -14.85 0.09
C LEU A 254 35.48 -15.16 -1.10
N SER A 255 35.99 -14.14 -1.81
CA SER A 255 37.00 -14.32 -2.87
C SER A 255 38.35 -14.74 -2.29
N GLU A 256 38.78 -14.15 -1.17
CA GLU A 256 40.02 -14.51 -0.47
C GLU A 256 39.98 -15.94 0.09
N LYS A 257 38.82 -16.42 0.59
CA LYS A 257 38.68 -17.77 1.15
C LYS A 257 38.45 -18.88 0.12
N LYS A 258 37.88 -18.57 -1.05
CA LYS A 258 37.48 -19.58 -2.05
C LYS A 258 38.12 -19.42 -3.43
N GLN A 259 38.94 -18.37 -3.65
CA GLN A 259 39.56 -18.00 -4.95
C GLN A 259 38.58 -18.01 -6.14
N LYS A 260 37.28 -17.83 -5.88
CA LYS A 260 36.24 -18.20 -6.86
C LYS A 260 35.92 -17.11 -7.87
N TYR A 261 36.20 -15.84 -7.54
CA TYR A 261 35.82 -14.69 -8.36
C TYR A 261 37.01 -13.74 -8.51
N ASN A 262 37.29 -13.32 -9.75
CA ASN A 262 38.29 -12.31 -10.06
C ASN A 262 37.75 -10.90 -9.80
N GLU A 263 38.61 -9.89 -9.84
CA GLU A 263 38.21 -8.50 -9.61
C GLU A 263 37.12 -8.03 -10.58
N LYS A 264 37.17 -8.45 -11.86
CA LYS A 264 36.15 -8.13 -12.87
C LYS A 264 34.76 -8.58 -12.41
N THR A 265 34.62 -9.82 -11.96
CA THR A 265 33.33 -10.36 -11.47
C THR A 265 32.86 -9.65 -10.20
N LEU A 266 33.77 -9.28 -9.31
CA LEU A 266 33.43 -8.56 -8.09
C LEU A 266 32.92 -7.14 -8.38
N THR A 267 33.56 -6.43 -9.31
CA THR A 267 33.09 -5.13 -9.79
C THR A 267 31.73 -5.27 -10.45
N MET A 268 31.55 -6.24 -11.36
CA MET A 268 30.27 -6.53 -11.99
C MET A 268 29.14 -6.75 -10.97
N PHE A 269 29.39 -7.54 -9.91
CA PHE A 269 28.41 -7.76 -8.85
C PHE A 269 28.10 -6.49 -8.07
N ARG A 270 29.10 -5.65 -7.79
CA ARG A 270 28.91 -4.40 -7.08
C ARG A 270 28.05 -3.43 -7.87
N GLU A 271 28.40 -3.18 -9.13
CA GLU A 271 27.66 -2.21 -9.95
C GLU A 271 26.22 -2.70 -10.15
N ALA A 272 26.02 -3.99 -10.42
CA ALA A 272 24.69 -4.58 -10.52
C ALA A 272 23.88 -4.50 -9.21
N LEU A 273 24.50 -4.70 -8.04
CA LEU A 273 23.83 -4.50 -6.75
C LEU A 273 23.49 -3.03 -6.49
N THR A 274 24.29 -2.11 -7.01
CA THR A 274 24.08 -0.66 -6.91
C THR A 274 22.87 -0.24 -7.74
N ASP A 275 22.78 -0.71 -8.98
CA ASP A 275 21.61 -0.49 -9.84
C ASP A 275 20.35 -1.09 -9.23
N ILE A 276 20.45 -2.32 -8.69
CA ILE A 276 19.34 -2.94 -7.96
C ILE A 276 18.96 -2.10 -6.74
N ALA A 277 19.90 -1.43 -6.07
CA ALA A 277 19.61 -0.54 -4.95
C ALA A 277 18.80 0.67 -5.40
N TYR A 278 19.23 1.31 -6.48
CA TYR A 278 18.54 2.46 -7.07
C TYR A 278 17.14 2.06 -7.53
N ASP A 279 17.00 0.99 -8.30
CA ASP A 279 15.69 0.50 -8.77
C ASP A 279 14.77 0.11 -7.60
N LEU A 280 15.32 -0.49 -6.53
CA LEU A 280 14.55 -0.81 -5.31
C LEU A 280 14.00 0.43 -4.60
N LEU A 281 14.79 1.52 -4.58
CA LEU A 281 14.49 2.77 -3.88
C LEU A 281 13.64 3.72 -4.73
N GLU A 282 13.79 3.69 -6.05
CA GLU A 282 13.00 4.44 -7.02
C GLU A 282 11.66 3.75 -7.31
N GLY A 283 11.49 2.51 -6.83
CA GLY A 283 10.24 1.76 -6.95
C GLY A 283 10.07 1.09 -8.32
N ASP A 284 11.12 1.05 -9.12
CA ASP A 284 11.15 0.43 -10.43
C ASP A 284 11.09 -1.10 -10.34
N GLN A 285 10.61 -1.71 -11.42
CA GLN A 285 10.60 -3.16 -11.53
C GLN A 285 12.03 -3.67 -11.54
N ILE A 286 12.35 -4.58 -10.61
CA ILE A 286 13.61 -5.29 -10.65
C ILE A 286 13.60 -6.14 -11.92
N LYS A 287 14.42 -5.75 -12.89
CA LYS A 287 14.70 -6.53 -14.10
C LYS A 287 15.13 -7.95 -13.73
N ASN A 288 15.11 -8.88 -14.67
CA ASN A 288 15.67 -10.20 -14.40
C ASN A 288 17.11 -10.03 -13.88
N TYR A 289 17.52 -10.67 -12.77
CA TYR A 289 18.86 -10.48 -12.18
C TYR A 289 20.01 -10.75 -13.17
N PHE A 290 19.76 -11.60 -14.17
CA PHE A 290 20.66 -11.76 -15.30
C PHE A 290 20.88 -10.45 -16.09
N GLU A 291 19.83 -9.67 -16.32
CA GLU A 291 19.88 -8.41 -17.07
C GLU A 291 20.72 -7.36 -16.36
N TYR A 292 20.68 -7.29 -15.02
CA TYR A 292 21.57 -6.39 -14.27
C TYR A 292 23.04 -6.75 -14.44
N LEU A 293 23.38 -8.04 -14.43
CA LEU A 293 24.76 -8.46 -14.65
C LEU A 293 25.20 -8.28 -16.11
N LYS A 294 24.28 -8.49 -17.06
CA LYS A 294 24.55 -8.37 -18.49
C LYS A 294 24.91 -6.94 -18.92
N VAL A 295 24.43 -5.93 -18.21
CA VAL A 295 24.85 -4.52 -18.42
C VAL A 295 26.37 -4.36 -18.27
N TYR A 296 26.98 -5.13 -17.38
CA TYR A 296 28.39 -5.03 -17.01
C TYR A 296 29.27 -6.14 -17.62
N ASP A 297 28.66 -7.13 -18.26
CA ASP A 297 29.33 -8.09 -19.12
C ASP A 297 28.42 -8.48 -20.29
N GLU A 298 28.62 -7.80 -21.43
CA GLU A 298 27.82 -8.01 -22.64
C GLU A 298 27.92 -9.44 -23.20
N ASN A 299 29.01 -10.16 -22.86
CA ASN A 299 29.22 -11.55 -23.28
C ASN A 299 28.59 -12.56 -22.31
N LEU A 300 28.02 -12.10 -21.19
CA LEU A 300 27.41 -12.98 -20.21
C LEU A 300 26.21 -13.71 -20.82
N THR A 301 26.33 -15.03 -20.89
CA THR A 301 25.24 -15.88 -21.38
C THR A 301 24.32 -16.30 -20.25
N MET A 302 23.05 -16.58 -20.56
CA MET A 302 22.09 -17.08 -19.56
C MET A 302 22.54 -18.42 -18.94
N LYS A 303 23.26 -19.24 -19.72
CA LYS A 303 23.83 -20.51 -19.24
C LYS A 303 24.91 -20.26 -18.19
N GLU A 304 25.85 -19.38 -18.49
CA GLU A 304 26.94 -19.01 -17.58
C GLU A 304 26.43 -18.35 -16.30
N TYR A 305 25.42 -17.48 -16.41
CA TYR A 305 24.72 -16.92 -15.24
C TYR A 305 24.16 -18.03 -14.34
N ARG A 306 23.42 -18.99 -14.89
CA ARG A 306 22.79 -20.08 -14.12
C ARG A 306 23.82 -20.98 -13.44
N GLU A 307 24.89 -21.32 -14.14
CA GLU A 307 25.90 -22.28 -13.67
C GLU A 307 26.87 -21.64 -12.66
N ASN A 308 27.26 -20.38 -12.87
CA ASN A 308 28.39 -19.78 -12.15
C ASN A 308 28.01 -18.64 -11.18
N TYR A 309 26.93 -17.89 -11.45
CA TYR A 309 26.66 -16.63 -10.73
C TYR A 309 25.34 -16.60 -9.97
N ARG A 310 24.28 -17.23 -10.46
CA ARG A 310 22.91 -17.13 -9.94
C ARG A 310 22.81 -17.33 -8.43
N ALA A 311 23.28 -18.48 -7.94
CA ALA A 311 23.14 -18.81 -6.52
C ALA A 311 23.87 -17.81 -5.60
N GLN A 312 25.03 -17.33 -6.03
CA GLN A 312 25.80 -16.38 -5.25
C GLN A 312 25.22 -14.97 -5.33
N PHE A 313 24.82 -14.54 -6.53
CA PHE A 313 24.29 -13.20 -6.77
C PHE A 313 22.93 -13.01 -6.08
N GLU A 314 22.02 -13.98 -6.21
CA GLU A 314 20.73 -13.96 -5.49
C GLU A 314 20.92 -13.98 -3.96
N TYR A 315 21.92 -14.72 -3.46
CA TYR A 315 22.27 -14.70 -2.04
C TYR A 315 22.76 -13.33 -1.57
N LEU A 316 23.59 -12.66 -2.37
CA LEU A 316 24.08 -11.31 -2.07
C LEU A 316 22.95 -10.29 -2.10
N ILE A 317 22.03 -10.38 -3.06
CA ILE A 317 20.84 -9.53 -3.13
C ILE A 317 19.97 -9.72 -1.88
N LYS A 318 19.77 -10.96 -1.42
CA LYS A 318 19.03 -11.24 -0.19
C LYS A 318 19.69 -10.59 1.03
N ILE A 319 21.02 -10.70 1.16
CA ILE A 319 21.77 -10.02 2.22
C ILE A 319 21.64 -8.50 2.08
N PHE A 320 21.71 -7.98 0.86
CA PHE A 320 21.65 -6.55 0.59
C PHE A 320 20.31 -5.94 0.94
N LYS A 321 19.22 -6.57 0.52
CA LYS A 321 17.86 -6.18 0.91
C LYS A 321 17.73 -6.18 2.44
N ASN A 322 18.27 -7.19 3.11
CA ASN A 322 18.25 -7.26 4.58
C ASN A 322 19.09 -6.14 5.23
N GLU A 323 20.28 -5.83 4.71
CA GLU A 323 21.14 -4.77 5.27
C GLU A 323 20.57 -3.38 4.99
N LEU A 324 20.03 -3.12 3.79
CA LEU A 324 19.31 -1.89 3.47
C LEU A 324 18.11 -1.71 4.40
N THR A 325 17.32 -2.77 4.56
CA THR A 325 16.20 -2.80 5.50
C THR A 325 16.69 -2.50 6.91
N GLN A 326 17.76 -3.12 7.40
CA GLN A 326 18.29 -2.82 8.74
C GLN A 326 18.81 -1.39 8.90
N TYR A 327 19.49 -0.84 7.88
CA TYR A 327 20.06 0.50 7.92
C TYR A 327 18.98 1.59 8.02
N TYR A 328 17.94 1.49 7.18
CA TYR A 328 16.80 2.41 7.22
C TYR A 328 15.79 2.12 8.36
N LEU A 329 15.96 1.03 9.11
CA LEU A 329 15.11 0.67 10.26
C LEU A 329 15.70 1.07 11.63
N GLN A 330 17.00 1.36 11.72
CA GLN A 330 17.69 1.70 12.98
C GLN A 330 18.09 3.18 13.12
N SER A 331 17.83 4.02 12.11
CA SER A 331 18.17 5.45 12.08
C SER A 331 16.92 6.31 12.29
#